data_AF-A0A8T7ANM7-F1
#
_entry.id   AF-A0A8T7ANM7-F1
#
_cell.length_a   1.000
_cell.length_b   1.000
_cell.length_c   1.000
_cell.angle_alpha   90.00
_cell.angle_beta   90.00
_cell.angle_gamma   90.00
#
_symmetry.space_group_name_H-M   'P 1'
#
loop_
_entity.id
_entity.type
_entity.pdbx_description
1 polymer ?
#
loop_
_entity_poly.entity_id
_entity_poly.type
_entity_poly.pdbx_seq_one_letter_code
_entity_poly.pdbx_strand_id
1 'polypeptide(L)'
;MSTTPSINTIFRNGLWQENPGIVQLLGLCPLLAVSNTLVNGLGLGVATIFVMCMTNLLVSMTRRLTHHDLRLPVFVLVIATFVTLVE
;
A
#
# COMPACT_ATOMS: atom_id res chain seq x y z
N MET A 1 1.40 17.30 -35.69
CA MET A 1 1.41 18.46 -34.77
C MET A 1 2.02 17.97 -33.46
N SER A 2 3.34 18.00 -33.38
CA SER A 2 4.15 17.42 -32.30
C SER A 2 4.50 18.54 -31.33
N THR A 3 3.78 18.65 -30.22
CA THR A 3 4.15 19.53 -29.11
C THR A 3 4.63 18.65 -27.96
N THR A 4 5.94 18.44 -27.88
CA THR A 4 6.61 17.81 -26.74
C THR A 4 6.26 18.59 -25.46
N PRO A 5 5.54 18.03 -24.49
CA PRO A 5 5.31 18.73 -23.23
C PRO A 5 6.64 18.86 -22.47
N SER A 6 6.91 20.05 -21.96
CA SER A 6 8.05 20.33 -21.09
C SER A 6 8.04 19.37 -19.89
N ILE A 7 9.19 18.80 -19.53
CA ILE A 7 9.34 17.83 -18.42
C ILE A 7 8.68 18.36 -17.13
N ASN A 8 8.70 19.69 -16.93
CA ASN A 8 8.09 20.35 -15.78
C ASN A 8 6.55 20.20 -15.74
N THR A 9 5.85 20.25 -16.87
CA THR A 9 4.39 20.09 -16.91
C THR A 9 3.99 18.64 -16.72
N ILE A 10 4.78 17.67 -17.21
CA ILE A 10 4.55 16.23 -16.98
C ILE A 10 4.74 15.90 -15.50
N PHE A 11 5.80 16.42 -14.87
CA PHE A 11 6.03 16.24 -13.44
C PHE A 11 4.90 16.85 -12.60
N ARG A 12 4.44 18.05 -12.97
CA ARG A 12 3.41 18.77 -12.22
C ARG A 12 2.01 18.15 -12.41
N ASN A 13 1.67 17.65 -13.58
CA ASN A 13 0.43 16.90 -13.81
C ASN A 13 0.46 15.52 -13.14
N GLY A 14 1.58 14.79 -13.29
CA GLY A 14 1.78 13.47 -12.71
C GLY A 14 1.75 13.47 -11.17
N LEU A 15 2.29 14.51 -10.53
CA LEU A 15 2.33 14.62 -9.08
C LEU A 15 1.04 15.20 -8.47
N TRP A 16 0.31 16.08 -9.18
CA TRP A 16 -0.80 16.83 -8.58
C TRP A 16 -2.19 16.45 -9.08
N GLN A 17 -2.38 16.20 -10.38
CA GLN A 17 -3.70 15.93 -10.96
C GLN A 17 -3.94 14.44 -11.25
N GLU A 18 -2.88 13.73 -11.65
CA GLU A 18 -2.97 12.33 -12.09
C GLU A 18 -2.52 11.33 -11.01
N ASN A 19 -2.16 11.78 -9.80
CA ASN A 19 -1.75 10.87 -8.73
C ASN A 19 -2.95 10.43 -7.88
N PRO A 20 -3.50 9.22 -8.08
CA PRO A 20 -4.61 8.73 -7.28
C PRO A 20 -4.26 8.64 -5.79
N GLY A 21 -2.99 8.46 -5.42
CA GLY A 21 -2.57 8.45 -4.01
C GLY A 21 -2.80 9.79 -3.30
N ILE A 22 -2.66 10.91 -4.00
CA ILE A 22 -2.82 12.27 -3.45
C ILE A 22 -4.26 12.75 -3.59
N VAL A 23 -4.92 12.44 -4.72
CA VAL A 23 -6.30 12.87 -5.00
C VAL A 23 -7.34 12.03 -4.25
N GLN A 24 -7.12 10.73 -4.10
CA GLN A 24 -8.05 9.81 -3.43
C GLN A 24 -7.66 9.53 -1.97
N LEU A 25 -6.54 10.11 -1.50
CA LEU A 25 -6.06 9.99 -0.13
C LEU A 25 -6.03 8.54 0.39
N LEU A 26 -5.58 7.60 -0.45
CA LEU A 26 -5.36 6.22 -0.05
C LEU A 26 -4.27 6.19 1.04
N GLY A 27 -4.67 5.89 2.28
CA GLY A 27 -3.76 5.87 3.44
C GLY A 27 -3.99 6.95 4.49
N LEU A 28 -5.14 7.64 4.51
CA LEU A 28 -5.48 8.60 5.58
C LEU A 28 -5.50 8.00 6.99
N CYS A 29 -6.11 6.83 7.14
CA CYS A 29 -6.20 6.15 8.45
C CYS A 29 -4.83 5.95 9.11
N PRO A 30 -3.83 5.34 8.44
CA PRO A 30 -2.51 5.16 9.06
C PRO A 30 -1.76 6.48 9.23
N LEU A 31 -1.95 7.47 8.36
CA LEU A 31 -1.34 8.80 8.49
C LEU A 31 -1.79 9.53 9.77
N LEU A 32 -3.08 9.46 10.08
CA LEU A 32 -3.62 10.05 11.31
C LEU A 32 -3.11 9.31 12.56
N ALA A 33 -2.97 7.97 12.50
CA ALA A 33 -2.41 7.19 13.60
C ALA A 33 -0.92 7.50 13.88
N VAL A 34 -0.13 7.75 12.82
CA VAL A 34 1.32 8.00 12.89
C VAL A 34 1.71 9.39 13.41
N SER A 35 0.76 10.34 13.42
CA SER A 35 1.03 11.75 13.71
C SER A 35 1.29 12.06 15.19
N ASN A 36 1.04 11.12 16.11
CA ASN A 36 1.25 11.32 17.54
C ASN A 36 2.72 11.29 17.95
N THR A 37 3.48 10.27 17.55
CA THR A 37 4.91 10.14 17.88
C THR A 37 5.68 9.45 16.77
N LEU A 38 6.89 9.95 16.50
CA LEU A 38 7.80 9.38 15.49
C LEU A 38 8.16 7.91 15.81
N VAL A 39 8.29 7.58 17.10
CA VAL A 39 8.66 6.23 17.55
C VAL A 39 7.54 5.23 17.26
N ASN A 40 6.28 5.57 17.56
CA ASN A 40 5.16 4.69 17.27
C ASN A 40 4.97 4.54 15.75
N GLY A 41 5.27 5.60 15.00
CA GLY A 41 5.25 5.57 13.55
C GLY A 41 6.29 4.69 12.87
N LEU A 42 7.53 4.79 13.34
CA LEU A 42 8.60 3.90 12.91
C LEU A 42 8.30 2.44 13.31
N GLY A 43 7.72 2.23 14.49
CA GLY A 43 7.26 0.92 14.94
C GLY A 43 6.26 0.30 13.96
N LEU A 44 5.20 1.04 13.62
CA LEU A 44 4.13 0.61 12.72
C LEU A 44 4.63 0.42 11.27
N GLY A 45 5.56 1.26 10.80
CA GLY A 45 6.20 1.12 9.50
C GLY A 45 7.08 -0.15 9.39
N VAL A 46 7.93 -0.40 10.38
CA VAL A 46 8.79 -1.60 10.40
C VAL A 46 7.95 -2.87 10.56
N ALA A 47 6.93 -2.83 11.42
CA ALA A 47 5.91 -3.86 11.57
C ALA A 47 5.26 -4.23 10.23
N THR A 48 4.74 -3.25 9.50
CA THR A 48 4.02 -3.49 8.23
C THR A 48 4.93 -4.01 7.13
N ILE A 49 6.19 -3.57 7.05
CA ILE A 49 7.18 -4.12 6.11
C ILE A 49 7.43 -5.60 6.40
N PHE A 50 7.60 -5.96 7.67
CA PHE A 50 7.80 -7.36 8.07
C PHE A 50 6.59 -8.24 7.74
N VAL A 51 5.38 -7.75 8.03
CA VAL A 51 4.12 -8.42 7.67
C VAL A 51 3.99 -8.61 6.16
N MET A 52 4.34 -7.61 5.36
CA MET A 52 4.26 -7.69 3.91
C MET A 52 5.24 -8.73 3.34
N CYS A 53 6.45 -8.82 3.90
CA CYS A 53 7.41 -9.89 3.56
C CYS A 53 6.85 -11.28 3.88
N MET A 54 6.31 -11.49 5.08
CA MET A 54 5.71 -12.77 5.50
C MET A 54 4.50 -13.15 4.66
N THR A 55 3.64 -12.18 4.33
CA THR A 55 2.46 -12.42 3.51
C THR A 55 2.87 -12.84 2.09
N ASN A 56 3.85 -12.18 1.48
CA ASN A 56 4.33 -12.57 0.14
C ASN A 56 4.92 -14.00 0.11
N LEU A 57 5.61 -14.43 1.17
CA LEU A 57 6.08 -15.80 1.34
C LEU A 57 4.91 -16.80 1.40
N LEU A 58 3.91 -16.52 2.23
CA LEU A 58 2.73 -17.38 2.40
C LEU A 58 1.86 -17.44 1.14
N VAL A 59 1.70 -16.33 0.43
CA VAL A 59 0.95 -16.23 -0.84
C VAL A 59 1.62 -17.08 -1.92
N SER A 60 2.96 -17.04 -2.00
CA SER A 60 3.72 -17.88 -2.93
C SER A 60 3.45 -19.38 -2.71
N MET A 61 3.40 -19.83 -1.45
CA MET A 61 3.11 -21.22 -1.10
C MET A 61 1.64 -21.61 -1.35
N THR A 62 0.69 -20.70 -1.09
CA THR A 62 -0.76 -20.97 -1.15
C THR A 62 -1.32 -20.90 -2.58
N ARG A 63 -0.53 -20.41 -3.55
CA ARG A 63 -0.92 -20.21 -4.96
C ARG A 63 -1.60 -21.40 -5.64
N ARG A 64 -1.38 -22.65 -5.19
CA ARG A 64 -2.01 -23.86 -5.77
C ARG A 64 -3.45 -24.12 -5.31
N LEU A 65 -3.91 -23.53 -4.20
CA LEU A 65 -5.19 -23.89 -3.56
C LEU A 65 -6.36 -22.94 -3.91
N THR A 66 -6.10 -21.77 -4.51
CA THR A 66 -7.08 -20.67 -4.60
C THR A 66 -7.85 -20.60 -5.93
N HIS A 67 -9.19 -20.74 -5.86
CA HIS A 67 -10.16 -20.47 -6.94
C HIS A 67 -10.04 -19.03 -7.48
N HIS A 68 -10.15 -18.84 -8.80
CA HIS A 68 -9.83 -17.59 -9.49
C HIS A 68 -10.62 -16.38 -8.96
N ASP A 69 -11.88 -16.57 -8.59
CA ASP A 69 -12.78 -15.49 -8.14
C ASP A 69 -12.46 -14.96 -6.73
N LEU A 70 -11.75 -15.72 -5.90
CA LEU A 70 -11.51 -15.39 -4.49
C LEU A 70 -10.06 -14.97 -4.17
N ARG A 71 -9.20 -14.83 -5.18
CA ARG A 71 -7.77 -14.54 -4.96
C ARG A 71 -7.53 -13.19 -4.31
N LEU A 72 -8.19 -12.14 -4.80
CA LEU A 72 -8.09 -10.78 -4.26
C LEU A 72 -8.56 -10.68 -2.79
N PRO A 73 -9.79 -11.12 -2.44
CA PRO A 73 -10.27 -11.01 -1.05
C PRO A 73 -9.49 -11.88 -0.06
N VAL A 74 -9.04 -13.08 -0.45
CA VAL A 74 -8.25 -13.96 0.43
C VAL A 74 -6.89 -13.33 0.76
N PHE A 75 -6.20 -12.72 -0.21
CA PHE A 75 -4.92 -12.08 0.06
C PHE A 75 -5.05 -10.87 0.98
N VAL A 76 -6.08 -10.05 0.82
CA VAL A 76 -6.35 -8.91 1.72
C VAL A 76 -6.71 -9.38 3.13
N LEU A 77 -7.46 -10.47 3.28
CA LEU A 77 -7.80 -11.04 4.57
C LEU A 77 -6.55 -11.49 5.35
N VAL A 78 -5.62 -12.17 4.68
CA VAL A 78 -4.36 -12.60 5.28
C VAL A 78 -3.56 -11.39 5.77
N ILE A 79 -3.41 -10.36 4.93
CA ILE A 79 -2.70 -9.13 5.30
C ILE A 79 -3.37 -8.46 6.50
N ALA A 80 -4.71 -8.38 6.52
CA ALA A 80 -5.47 -7.79 7.62
C ALA A 80 -5.24 -8.53 8.94
N THR A 81 -5.30 -9.87 8.93
CA THR A 81 -5.05 -10.67 10.14
C THR A 81 -3.64 -10.48 10.69
N PHE A 82 -2.62 -10.40 9.82
CA PHE A 82 -1.26 -10.13 10.28
C PHE A 82 -1.08 -8.72 10.82
N VAL A 83 -1.72 -7.71 10.21
CA VAL A 83 -1.72 -6.34 10.73
C VAL A 83 -2.37 -6.29 12.11
N THR A 84 -3.51 -6.96 12.31
CA THR A 84 -4.20 -7.01 13.62
C THR A 84 -3.40 -7.72 14.71
N LEU A 85 -2.45 -8.60 14.36
CA LEU A 85 -1.57 -9.24 15.36
C LEU A 85 -0.37 -8.38 15.75
N VAL A 86 -0.04 -7.38 14.95
CA VAL A 86 1.16 -6.55 15.11
C VAL A 86 0.85 -5.16 15.64
N GLU A 87 -0.35 -4.64 15.33
CA GLU A 87 -0.97 -3.50 16.01
C GLU A 87 -1.37 -3.85 17.45
#